data_AF-A0A0Q4LH37-F1
#
_entry.id   AF-A0A0Q4LH37-F1
#
_cell.length_a   1.000
_cell.length_b   1.000
_cell.length_c   1.000
_cell.angle_alpha   90.00
_cell.angle_beta   90.00
_cell.angle_gamma   90.00
#
_symmetry.space_group_name_H-M   'P 1'
#
loop_
_entity.id
_entity.type
_entity.pdbx_description
1 polymer ?
#
loop_
_entity_poly.entity_id
_entity_poly.type
_entity_poly.pdbx_seq_one_letter_code
_entity_poly.pdbx_strand_id
1 'polypeptide(L)'
;MPKLEVFDRIASAEGSLCITDAAKSLQLRPKSLFEFLRAHGWIYQPHGGRGDIAYATKLQQGLMEHKTTTVHHSDGSEKIITQARITPKGLTRLAQKFPPPAKLAA
;
A
#
# COMPACT_ATOMS: atom_id res chain seq x y z
N MET A 1 1.39 7.11 -25.12
CA MET A 1 0.70 7.44 -23.85
C MET A 1 1.73 7.41 -22.71
N PRO A 2 2.46 8.50 -22.43
CA PRO A 2 3.70 8.45 -21.62
C PRO A 2 3.52 8.45 -20.09
N LYS A 3 2.29 8.38 -19.57
CA LYS A 3 2.00 8.57 -18.12
C LYS A 3 1.92 7.28 -17.30
N LEU A 4 1.52 6.16 -17.92
CA LEU A 4 1.50 4.85 -17.24
C LEU A 4 2.92 4.30 -17.05
N GLU A 5 3.83 4.59 -17.97
CA GLU A 5 5.22 4.08 -17.97
C GLU A 5 6.03 4.52 -16.74
N VAL A 6 5.74 5.71 -16.18
CA VAL A 6 6.42 6.20 -14.95
C VAL A 6 5.98 5.38 -13.73
N PHE A 7 4.70 5.03 -13.62
CA PHE A 7 4.20 4.19 -12.52
C PHE A 7 4.60 2.73 -12.69
N ASP A 8 4.65 2.22 -13.92
CA ASP A 8 5.16 0.88 -14.23
C ASP A 8 6.62 0.72 -13.83
N ARG A 9 7.47 1.74 -14.04
CA ARG A 9 8.87 1.70 -13.58
C ARG A 9 9.01 1.66 -12.06
N ILE A 10 8.12 2.35 -11.31
CA ILE A 10 8.09 2.30 -9.84
C ILE A 10 7.51 0.96 -9.35
N ALA A 11 6.54 0.40 -10.07
CA ALA A 11 6.03 -0.93 -9.81
C ALA A 11 7.08 -2.02 -10.09
N SER A 12 8.01 -1.80 -11.03
CA SER A 12 9.14 -2.70 -11.27
C SER A 12 10.23 -2.68 -10.19
N ALA A 13 10.16 -1.81 -9.18
CA ALA A 13 11.06 -1.89 -8.04
C ALA A 13 10.74 -3.17 -7.22
N GLU A 14 11.73 -4.03 -7.02
CA GLU A 14 11.59 -5.29 -6.29
C GLU A 14 11.06 -5.07 -4.86
N GLY A 15 9.78 -5.39 -4.65
CA GLY A 15 9.15 -5.46 -3.33
C GLY A 15 7.86 -4.66 -3.19
N SER A 16 7.06 -5.02 -2.19
CA SER A 16 5.91 -4.21 -1.79
C SER A 16 6.30 -2.92 -1.07
N LEU A 17 5.38 -1.97 -1.06
CA LEU A 17 5.48 -0.72 -0.32
C LEU A 17 4.55 -0.74 0.89
N CYS A 18 4.95 -0.10 1.99
CA CYS A 18 3.97 0.21 3.03
C CYS A 18 2.96 1.23 2.47
N ILE A 19 1.76 1.30 3.06
CA ILE A 19 0.68 2.16 2.54
C ILE A 19 1.10 3.63 2.46
N THR A 20 1.92 4.10 3.42
CA THR A 20 2.45 5.46 3.43
C THR A 20 3.39 5.74 2.26
N ASP A 21 4.29 4.81 1.95
CA ASP A 21 5.22 4.99 0.82
C ASP A 21 4.52 4.83 -0.52
N ALA A 22 3.54 3.91 -0.61
CA ALA A 22 2.67 3.81 -1.77
C ALA A 22 1.90 5.12 -2.02
N ALA A 23 1.42 5.79 -0.96
CA ALA A 23 0.77 7.09 -1.09
C ALA A 23 1.73 8.14 -1.67
N LYS A 24 2.98 8.19 -1.20
CA LYS A 24 4.00 9.11 -1.75
C LYS A 24 4.28 8.81 -3.22
N SER A 25 4.43 7.54 -3.59
CA SER A 25 4.63 7.12 -4.98
C SER A 25 3.44 7.54 -5.87
N LEU A 26 2.22 7.46 -5.37
CA LEU A 26 1.00 7.90 -6.05
C LEU A 26 0.75 9.42 -5.97
N GLN A 27 1.64 10.18 -5.33
CA GLN A 27 1.47 11.62 -5.08
C GLN A 27 0.18 11.97 -4.30
N LEU A 28 -0.21 11.07 -3.38
CA LEU A 28 -1.38 11.22 -2.52
C LEU A 28 -0.96 11.53 -1.08
N ARG A 29 -1.86 12.19 -0.35
CA ARG A 29 -1.76 12.26 1.11
C ARG A 29 -1.96 10.85 1.69
N PRO A 30 -1.10 10.36 2.60
CA PRO A 30 -1.26 9.04 3.22
C PRO A 30 -2.65 8.82 3.80
N LYS A 31 -3.19 9.80 4.53
CA LYS A 31 -4.54 9.74 5.10
C LYS A 31 -5.60 9.41 4.05
N SER A 32 -5.55 10.09 2.90
CA SER A 32 -6.50 9.87 1.81
C SER A 32 -6.40 8.46 1.22
N LEU A 33 -5.18 7.91 1.10
CA LEU A 33 -5.02 6.53 0.64
C LEU A 33 -5.55 5.54 1.68
N PHE A 34 -5.28 5.72 2.98
CA PHE A 34 -5.83 4.87 4.04
C PHE A 34 -7.37 4.90 4.04
N GLU A 35 -7.99 6.08 3.95
CA GLU A 35 -9.44 6.23 3.86
C GLU A 35 -10.01 5.50 2.64
N PHE A 36 -9.40 5.67 1.47
CA PHE A 36 -9.81 4.96 0.25
C PHE A 36 -9.72 3.45 0.41
N LEU A 37 -8.61 2.93 0.92
CA LEU A 37 -8.39 1.50 1.08
C LEU A 37 -9.39 0.88 2.07
N ARG A 38 -9.73 1.58 3.16
CA ARG A 38 -10.78 1.15 4.10
C ARG A 38 -12.15 1.13 3.41
N ALA A 39 -12.50 2.23 2.73
CA ALA A 39 -13.79 2.36 2.05
C ALA A 39 -14.01 1.34 0.93
N HIS A 40 -12.94 0.87 0.28
CA HIS A 40 -13.02 -0.06 -0.86
C HIS A 40 -12.69 -1.52 -0.48
N GLY A 41 -12.66 -1.86 0.82
CA GLY A 41 -12.42 -3.22 1.27
C GLY A 41 -11.04 -3.75 0.90
N TRP A 42 -10.02 -2.89 0.95
CA TRP A 42 -8.62 -3.31 0.82
C TRP A 42 -8.00 -3.65 2.15
N ILE A 43 -8.24 -2.81 3.16
CA ILE A 43 -7.76 -2.99 4.52
C ILE A 43 -8.88 -2.76 5.52
N TYR A 44 -8.72 -3.33 6.71
CA TYR A 44 -9.55 -3.04 7.88
C TYR A 44 -8.67 -2.94 9.12
N GLN A 45 -9.20 -2.29 10.14
CA GLN A 45 -8.56 -2.24 11.45
C GLN A 45 -9.23 -3.27 12.37
N PRO A 46 -8.51 -4.30 12.83
CA PRO A 46 -9.01 -5.22 13.84
C PRO A 46 -9.24 -4.51 15.18
N HIS A 47 -10.12 -5.08 16.02
CA HIS A 47 -10.34 -4.59 17.38
C HIS A 47 -9.06 -4.64 18.22
N GLY A 48 -8.91 -3.68 19.13
CA GLY A 48 -7.76 -3.61 20.05
C GLY A 48 -6.52 -2.91 19.49
N GLY A 49 -6.67 -2.09 18.44
CA GLY A 49 -5.58 -1.24 17.94
C GLY A 49 -4.41 -1.98 17.29
N ARG A 50 -4.61 -3.24 16.89
CA ARG A 50 -3.65 -3.93 16.02
C ARG A 50 -3.67 -3.23 14.65
N GLY A 51 -2.50 -3.10 14.01
CA GLY A 51 -2.35 -2.34 12.76
C GLY A 51 -3.25 -2.81 11.62
N ASP A 52 -3.30 -2.04 10.53
CA ASP A 52 -4.15 -2.33 9.38
C ASP A 52 -3.84 -3.70 8.75
N ILE A 53 -4.90 -4.49 8.50
CA ILE A 53 -4.84 -5.82 7.91
C ILE A 53 -5.48 -5.78 6.52
N ALA A 54 -4.81 -6.35 5.52
CA ALA A 54 -5.40 -6.52 4.18
C ALA A 54 -6.47 -7.63 4.17
N TYR A 55 -7.57 -7.40 3.46
CA TYR A 55 -8.59 -8.42 3.23
C TYR A 55 -8.04 -9.59 2.40
N ALA A 56 -8.47 -10.81 2.72
CA ALA A 56 -8.04 -12.03 2.03
C ALA A 56 -8.25 -11.97 0.51
N THR A 57 -9.31 -11.29 0.04
CA THR A 57 -9.57 -11.09 -1.38
C THR A 57 -8.45 -10.31 -2.09
N LYS A 58 -7.85 -9.31 -1.43
CA LYS A 58 -6.73 -8.54 -2.00
C LYS A 58 -5.42 -9.29 -1.97
N LEU A 59 -5.23 -10.13 -0.95
CA LEU A 59 -4.09 -11.05 -0.87
C LEU A 59 -4.15 -12.08 -2.01
N GLN A 60 -5.30 -12.73 -2.20
CA GLN A 60 -5.51 -13.70 -3.28
C GLN A 60 -5.38 -13.06 -4.67
N GLN A 61 -5.83 -11.82 -4.84
CA GLN A 61 -5.65 -11.08 -6.09
C GLN A 61 -4.18 -10.65 -6.33
N GLY A 62 -3.31 -10.81 -5.33
CA GLY A 62 -1.91 -10.38 -5.37
C GLY A 62 -1.75 -8.86 -5.41
N LEU A 63 -2.76 -8.10 -4.96
CA LEU A 63 -2.72 -6.63 -4.90
C LEU A 63 -2.11 -6.14 -3.58
N MET A 64 -2.18 -6.96 -2.55
CA MET A 64 -1.56 -6.71 -1.26
C MET A 64 -0.84 -7.96 -0.80
N GLU A 65 0.11 -7.78 0.11
CA GLU A 65 0.77 -8.86 0.81
C GLU A 65 0.93 -8.51 2.30
N HIS A 66 1.22 -9.51 3.11
CA HIS A 66 1.52 -9.35 4.51
C HIS A 66 3.00 -9.64 4.73
N LYS A 67 3.74 -8.65 5.23
CA LYS A 67 5.12 -8.85 5.65
C LYS A 67 5.15 -9.06 7.15
N THR A 68 5.65 -10.21 7.58
CA THR A 68 5.94 -10.49 8.99
C THR A 68 7.31 -9.91 9.33
N THR A 69 7.40 -9.16 10.42
CA THR A 69 8.65 -8.60 10.92
C THR A 69 8.72 -8.84 12.43
N THR A 70 9.85 -9.34 12.90
CA THR A 70 10.13 -9.48 14.33
C THR A 70 10.72 -8.16 14.81
N VAL A 71 10.05 -7.52 15.76
CA VAL A 71 10.54 -6.33 16.45
C VAL A 71 11.13 -6.78 17.78
N HIS A 72 12.42 -6.50 17.98
CA HIS A 72 13.09 -6.71 19.24
C HIS A 72 12.98 -5.44 20.08
N HIS A 73 12.47 -5.58 21.29
CA HIS A 73 12.36 -4.50 22.25
C HIS A 73 13.58 -4.48 23.18
N SER A 74 13.89 -3.29 23.71
CA SER A 74 15.03 -3.05 24.61
C SER A 74 14.94 -3.82 25.93
N ASP A 75 13.74 -4.29 26.30
CA ASP A 75 13.47 -5.13 27.46
C ASP A 75 13.72 -6.63 27.19
N GLY A 76 14.21 -6.99 26.01
CA GLY A 76 14.46 -8.36 25.59
C GLY A 76 13.23 -9.09 25.06
N SER A 77 12.06 -8.45 25.01
CA SER A 77 10.86 -9.05 24.43
C SER A 77 10.86 -8.99 22.90
N GLU A 78 10.31 -10.02 22.27
CA GLU A 78 10.15 -10.10 20.82
C GLU A 78 8.68 -10.00 20.46
N LYS A 79 8.36 -9.13 19.49
CA LYS A 79 7.01 -8.97 18.98
C LYS A 79 6.98 -9.25 17.49
N ILE A 80 6.30 -10.31 17.10
CA ILE A 80 5.98 -10.59 15.71
C ILE A 80 4.84 -9.66 15.28
N ILE A 81 5.13 -8.77 14.34
CA ILE A 81 4.13 -7.90 13.72
C ILE A 81 3.91 -8.29 12.26
N THR A 82 2.66 -8.27 11.84
CA THR A 82 2.28 -8.45 10.44
C THR A 82 1.83 -7.11 9.89
N GLN A 83 2.48 -6.66 8.82
CA GLN A 83 2.16 -5.38 8.17
C GLN A 83 1.53 -5.62 6.80
N ALA A 84 0.39 -4.98 6.53
CA ALA A 84 -0.20 -4.92 5.20
C ALA A 84 0.62 -4.01 4.27
N ARG A 85 1.03 -4.54 3.13
CA ARG A 85 1.83 -3.83 2.12
C ARG A 85 1.19 -3.97 0.74
N ILE A 86 1.40 -2.97 -0.11
CA ILE A 86 0.86 -2.90 -1.46
C ILE A 86 1.92 -3.45 -2.42
N THR A 87 1.54 -4.44 -3.22
CA THR A 87 2.44 -5.02 -4.22
C THR A 87 2.56 -4.08 -5.43
N PRO A 88 3.56 -4.28 -6.31
CA PRO A 88 3.60 -3.64 -7.63
C PRO A 88 2.26 -3.67 -8.38
N LYS A 89 1.63 -4.85 -8.44
CA LYS A 89 0.33 -5.05 -9.08
C LYS A 89 -0.78 -4.22 -8.43
N GLY A 90 -0.78 -4.14 -7.10
CA GLY A 90 -1.68 -3.29 -6.33
C GLY A 90 -1.47 -1.81 -6.62
N LEU A 91 -0.22 -1.38 -6.72
CA LEU A 91 0.16 0.00 -7.00
C LEU A 91 -0.33 0.44 -8.39
N THR A 92 -0.11 -0.38 -9.42
CA THR A 92 -0.64 -0.12 -10.77
C THR A 92 -2.16 0.00 -10.78
N ARG A 93 -2.86 -0.86 -10.02
CA ARG A 93 -4.33 -0.80 -9.89
C ARG A 93 -4.79 0.49 -9.20
N LEU A 94 -4.05 0.97 -8.20
CA LEU A 94 -4.34 2.22 -7.50
C LEU A 94 -4.03 3.45 -8.36
N ALA A 95 -2.95 3.43 -9.14
CA ALA A 95 -2.60 4.52 -10.06
C ALA A 95 -3.69 4.77 -11.11
N GLN A 96 -4.39 3.72 -11.56
CA GLN A 96 -5.56 3.86 -12.45
C GLN A 96 -6.76 4.57 -11.79
N LYS A 97 -6.87 4.51 -10.46
CA LYS A 97 -7.94 5.15 -9.68
C LYS A 97 -7.60 6.57 -9.26
N PHE A 98 -6.32 6.87 -9.13
CA PHE A 98 -5.79 8.18 -8.80
C PHE A 98 -4.88 8.65 -9.93
N PRO A 99 -5.44 8.99 -11.10
CA PRO A 99 -4.63 9.60 -12.14
C PRO A 99 -4.01 10.88 -11.55
N PRO A 100 -2.70 11.09 -11.69
CA PRO A 100 -2.10 12.35 -11.27
C PRO A 100 -2.84 13.49 -11.98
N PRO A 101 -2.97 14.68 -11.33
CA PRO A 101 -3.56 15.83 -11.98
C PRO A 101 -2.87 15.99 -13.34
N ALA A 102 -3.67 15.96 -14.41
CA ALA A 102 -3.14 16.13 -15.74
C ALA A 102 -2.37 17.45 -15.73
N LYS A 103 -1.04 17.41 -15.86
CA LYS A 103 -0.29 18.60 -16.25
C LYS A 103 -1.04 19.18 -17.45
N LEU A 104 -1.67 20.34 -17.27
CA LEU A 104 -2.16 21.17 -18.35
C LEU A 104 -0.95 21.28 -19.29
N ALA A 105 -1.07 20.71 -20.48
CA ALA A 105 -0.14 21.01 -21.54
C ALA A 105 -0.27 22.50 -21.81
N ALA A 106 0.77 23.24 -21.46
CA ALA A 106 1.04 24.58 -21.97
C ALA A 106 2.11 24.45 -23.04
#